data_AF-A0A9D6J6R5-F1
#
_entry.id   AF-A0A9D6J6R5-F1
#
_cell.length_a   1.000
_cell.length_b   1.000
_cell.length_c   1.000
_cell.angle_alpha   90.00
_cell.angle_beta   90.00
_cell.angle_gamma   90.00
#
_symmetry.space_group_name_H-M   'P 1'
#
loop_
_entity.id
_entity.type
_entity.pdbx_description
1 polymer ?
#
loop_
_entity_poly.entity_id
_entity_poly.type
_entity_poly.pdbx_seq_one_letter_code
_entity_poly.pdbx_strand_id
1 'polypeptide(L)'
;MAIDFKGFIPKEPEQPFELNIDIETILNLIMKELYVHGKKTPRQIGKNIRVKSEIVQKLINDLKAQELVGMVGGSGMGSDYQYGLYPKGLEQAKNIYARDTYLGPAPVGFEQYLKITKQVLETVKKNFVINERLLTEKFAHHLGYKDVLMQIGQAVCARKPAFVFGFPGNGKTFLCSSVVKLLPPTLVPYAVDV
;
A
#
# COMPACT_ATOMS: atom_id res chain seq x y z
N MET A 1 -4.48 23.26 -8.58
CA MET A 1 -3.06 22.87 -8.73
C MET A 1 -2.95 21.41 -8.36
N ALA A 2 -2.52 20.53 -9.26
CA ALA A 2 -2.33 19.13 -8.93
C ALA A 2 -1.12 19.03 -7.98
N ILE A 3 -1.28 18.36 -6.85
CA ILE A 3 -0.16 18.07 -5.95
C ILE A 3 0.76 17.10 -6.69
N ASP A 4 2.04 17.45 -6.86
CA ASP A 4 3.01 16.53 -7.42
C ASP A 4 3.40 15.50 -6.37
N PHE A 5 2.75 14.34 -6.44
CA PHE A 5 3.02 13.24 -5.53
C PHE A 5 4.39 12.59 -5.78
N LYS A 6 4.99 12.75 -6.96
CA LYS A 6 6.27 12.09 -7.30
C LYS A 6 7.40 12.53 -6.37
N GLY A 7 7.39 13.79 -5.95
CA GLY A 7 8.39 14.32 -5.01
C GLY A 7 8.34 13.72 -3.60
N PHE A 8 7.25 13.04 -3.23
CA PHE A 8 7.09 12.39 -1.92
C PHE A 8 7.36 10.89 -1.96
N ILE A 9 7.47 10.29 -3.14
CA ILE A 9 7.74 8.86 -3.29
C ILE A 9 9.23 8.64 -3.03
N PRO A 10 9.62 7.73 -2.12
CA PRO A 10 11.02 7.43 -1.87
C PRO A 10 11.68 6.85 -3.12
N LYS A 11 13.00 6.99 -3.20
CA LYS A 11 13.78 6.36 -4.26
C LYS A 11 13.55 4.85 -4.26
N GLU A 12 13.49 4.25 -5.43
CA GLU A 12 13.39 2.79 -5.57
C GLU A 12 14.57 2.09 -4.87
N PRO A 13 14.28 1.11 -3.98
CA PRO A 13 15.30 0.32 -3.31
C PRO A 13 16.14 -0.52 -4.29
N GLU A 14 17.45 -0.52 -4.09
CA GLU A 14 18.43 -1.32 -4.82
C GLU A 14 18.94 -2.52 -4.00
N GLN A 15 18.78 -2.45 -2.68
CA GLN A 15 19.22 -3.46 -1.72
C GLN A 15 18.07 -3.87 -0.79
N PRO A 16 18.06 -5.12 -0.29
CA PRO A 16 16.99 -5.59 0.61
C PRO A 16 16.79 -4.70 1.85
N PHE A 17 17.87 -4.21 2.47
CA PHE A 17 17.80 -3.37 3.66
C PHE A 17 17.18 -1.99 3.41
N GLU A 18 17.15 -1.51 2.16
CA GLU A 18 16.54 -0.23 1.80
C GLU A 18 15.01 -0.30 1.74
N LEU A 19 14.40 -1.49 1.82
CA LEU A 19 12.96 -1.66 1.94
C LEU A 19 12.41 -1.14 3.28
N ASN A 20 13.27 -0.96 4.30
CA ASN A 20 12.91 -0.46 5.63
C ASN A 20 11.76 -1.23 6.31
N ILE A 21 11.69 -2.53 6.06
CA ILE A 21 10.81 -3.51 6.73
C ILE A 21 11.63 -4.76 7.03
N ASP A 22 11.09 -5.66 7.86
CA ASP A 22 11.77 -6.91 8.13
C ASP A 22 11.98 -7.72 6.83
N ILE A 23 13.21 -8.20 6.63
CA ILE A 23 13.56 -9.02 5.48
C ILE A 23 12.76 -10.34 5.52
N GLU A 24 12.45 -10.84 6.72
CA GLU A 24 11.62 -12.03 6.89
C GLU A 24 10.23 -11.86 6.28
N THR A 25 9.64 -10.65 6.34
CA THR A 25 8.36 -10.33 5.68
C THR A 25 8.44 -10.57 4.17
N ILE A 26 9.53 -10.16 3.53
CA ILE A 26 9.72 -10.37 2.08
C ILE A 26 10.00 -11.84 1.77
N LEU A 27 10.83 -12.51 2.57
CA LEU A 27 11.11 -13.95 2.42
C LEU A 27 9.81 -14.76 2.52
N ASN A 28 8.95 -14.42 3.48
CA ASN A 28 7.63 -15.03 3.64
C ASN A 28 6.74 -14.79 2.42
N LEU A 29 6.69 -13.57 1.88
CA LEU A 29 5.96 -13.29 0.63
C LEU A 29 6.49 -14.12 -0.55
N ILE A 30 7.80 -14.25 -0.71
CA ILE A 30 8.43 -15.09 -1.75
C ILE A 30 8.02 -16.56 -1.57
N MET A 31 8.12 -17.09 -0.34
CA MET A 31 7.74 -18.46 -0.01
C MET A 31 6.25 -18.73 -0.29
N LYS A 32 5.37 -17.78 0.06
CA LYS A 32 3.93 -17.86 -0.23
C LYS A 32 3.64 -17.81 -1.74
N GLU A 33 4.31 -16.95 -2.50
CA GLU A 33 4.19 -16.90 -3.97
C GLU A 33 4.52 -18.26 -4.60
N LEU A 34 5.62 -18.89 -4.16
CA LEU A 34 6.01 -20.21 -4.63
C LEU A 34 5.06 -21.31 -4.14
N TYR A 35 4.52 -21.20 -2.92
CA TYR A 35 3.55 -22.15 -2.40
C TYR A 35 2.23 -22.13 -3.17
N VAL A 36 1.67 -20.94 -3.42
CA VAL A 36 0.37 -20.78 -4.07
C VAL A 36 0.45 -21.01 -5.58
N HIS A 37 1.56 -20.64 -6.21
CA HIS A 37 1.70 -20.69 -7.67
C HIS A 37 2.68 -21.78 -8.18
N GLY A 38 3.28 -22.54 -7.28
CA GLY A 38 4.19 -23.65 -7.58
C GLY A 38 5.60 -23.18 -7.94
N LYS A 39 5.80 -22.75 -9.19
CA LYS A 39 7.12 -22.31 -9.69
C LYS A 39 7.06 -20.99 -10.43
N LYS A 40 8.00 -20.09 -10.14
CA LYS A 40 8.05 -18.73 -10.70
C LYS A 40 9.47 -18.26 -10.90
N THR A 41 9.65 -17.31 -11.82
CA THR A 41 10.91 -16.56 -11.94
C THR A 41 10.94 -15.40 -10.94
N PRO A 42 12.13 -14.90 -10.52
CA PRO A 42 12.25 -13.73 -9.65
C PRO A 42 11.54 -12.50 -10.20
N ARG A 43 11.51 -12.34 -11.53
CA ARG A 43 10.80 -11.25 -12.20
C ARG A 43 9.28 -11.33 -12.01
N GLN A 44 8.71 -12.54 -12.06
CA GLN A 44 7.29 -12.74 -11.84
C GLN A 44 6.92 -12.49 -10.36
N ILE A 45 7.73 -13.02 -9.43
CA ILE A 45 7.55 -12.80 -7.99
C ILE A 45 7.64 -11.31 -7.68
N GLY A 46 8.71 -10.64 -8.12
CA GLY A 46 8.93 -9.22 -7.90
C GLY A 46 7.81 -8.34 -8.46
N LYS A 47 7.21 -8.71 -9.60
CA LYS A 47 6.03 -8.02 -10.14
C LYS A 47 4.82 -8.14 -9.20
N ASN A 48 4.57 -9.33 -8.66
CA ASN A 48 3.42 -9.60 -7.79
C ASN A 48 3.55 -8.88 -6.44
N ILE A 49 4.73 -8.96 -5.83
CA ILE A 49 5.02 -8.33 -4.54
C ILE A 49 5.53 -6.90 -4.67
N ARG A 50 5.64 -6.35 -5.89
CA ARG A 50 6.15 -5.00 -6.20
C ARG A 50 7.52 -4.68 -5.62
N VAL A 51 8.41 -5.67 -5.65
CA VAL A 51 9.81 -5.54 -5.26
C VAL A 51 10.68 -5.76 -6.49
N LYS A 52 11.76 -4.97 -6.60
CA LYS A 52 12.72 -5.07 -7.69
C LYS A 52 13.28 -6.50 -7.81
N SER A 53 13.32 -7.03 -9.03
CA SER A 53 13.65 -8.44 -9.30
C SER A 53 15.02 -8.86 -8.78
N GLU A 54 15.97 -7.94 -8.74
CA GLU A 54 17.34 -8.11 -8.28
C GLU A 54 17.39 -8.33 -6.77
N ILE A 55 16.51 -7.65 -6.01
CA ILE A 55 16.34 -7.88 -4.57
C ILE A 55 15.73 -9.26 -4.35
N VAL A 56 14.67 -9.60 -5.10
CA VAL A 56 14.02 -10.92 -5.02
C VAL A 56 15.01 -12.04 -5.33
N GLN A 57 15.86 -11.88 -6.35
CA GLN A 57 16.88 -12.86 -6.71
C GLN A 57 17.90 -13.08 -5.58
N LYS A 58 18.34 -12.01 -4.89
CA LYS A 58 19.24 -12.13 -3.73
C LYS A 58 18.56 -12.94 -2.62
N LEU A 59 17.32 -12.61 -2.29
CA LEU A 59 16.56 -13.31 -1.24
C LEU A 59 16.25 -14.78 -1.60
N ILE A 60 16.01 -15.08 -2.88
CA ILE A 60 15.92 -16.47 -3.36
C ILE A 60 17.24 -17.21 -3.15
N ASN A 61 18.39 -16.57 -3.35
CA ASN A 61 19.69 -17.19 -3.10
C ASN A 61 19.87 -17.51 -1.61
N ASP A 62 19.39 -16.64 -0.72
CA ASP A 62 19.41 -16.87 0.73
C ASP A 62 18.51 -18.07 1.10
N LEU A 63 17.29 -18.16 0.54
CA LEU A 63 16.39 -19.30 0.73
C LEU A 63 16.97 -20.60 0.15
N LYS A 64 17.73 -20.51 -0.95
CA LYS A 64 18.42 -21.63 -1.55
C LYS A 64 19.55 -22.14 -0.67
N ALA A 65 20.33 -21.24 -0.05
CA ALA A 65 21.37 -21.61 0.91
C ALA A 65 20.81 -22.35 2.15
N GLN A 66 19.54 -22.10 2.49
CA GLN A 66 18.81 -22.79 3.57
C GLN A 66 18.09 -24.08 3.13
N GLU A 67 18.24 -24.47 1.86
CA GLU A 67 17.57 -25.62 1.22
C GLU A 67 16.03 -25.54 1.27
N LEU A 68 15.47 -24.34 1.26
CA LEU A 68 14.03 -24.12 1.21
C LEU A 68 13.51 -24.02 -0.23
N VAL A 69 14.32 -23.42 -1.11
CA VAL A 69 14.00 -23.16 -2.51
C VAL A 69 15.05 -23.78 -3.42
N GLY A 70 14.62 -24.38 -4.52
CA GLY A 70 15.46 -24.97 -5.56
C GLY A 70 15.14 -24.44 -6.95
N MET A 71 16.08 -24.60 -7.88
CA MET A 71 15.84 -24.35 -9.31
C MET A 71 15.11 -25.57 -9.89
N VAL A 72 13.94 -25.35 -10.47
CA VAL A 72 13.05 -26.42 -10.98
C VAL A 72 12.94 -26.39 -12.51
N GLY A 73 13.40 -25.33 -13.15
CA GLY A 73 13.44 -25.23 -14.61
C GLY A 73 13.89 -23.86 -15.10
N GLY A 74 13.74 -23.64 -16.41
CA GLY A 74 14.16 -22.42 -17.09
C GLY A 74 15.34 -22.67 -18.03
N SER A 75 15.37 -21.91 -19.12
CA SER A 75 16.40 -21.94 -20.15
C SER A 75 16.88 -20.52 -20.37
N GLY A 76 18.17 -20.25 -20.17
CA GLY A 76 18.74 -18.91 -20.26
C GLY A 76 19.80 -18.64 -19.18
N MET A 77 20.11 -17.36 -18.94
CA MET A 77 21.04 -16.92 -17.90
C MET A 77 20.31 -16.18 -16.78
N GLY A 78 20.51 -16.61 -15.53
CA GLY A 78 20.14 -15.85 -14.34
C GLY A 78 18.64 -15.74 -14.07
N SER A 79 18.03 -14.60 -14.40
CA SER A 79 16.67 -14.22 -13.98
C SER A 79 15.52 -14.95 -14.71
N ASP A 80 15.84 -15.74 -15.73
CA ASP A 80 14.90 -16.61 -16.44
C ASP A 80 14.73 -17.98 -15.77
N TYR A 81 15.52 -18.28 -14.73
CA TYR A 81 15.36 -19.50 -13.97
C TYR A 81 14.08 -19.49 -13.14
N GLN A 82 13.39 -20.64 -13.16
CA GLN A 82 12.21 -20.91 -12.37
C GLN A 82 12.62 -21.58 -11.07
N TYR A 83 12.14 -21.02 -9.97
CA TYR A 83 12.36 -21.52 -8.63
C TYR A 83 11.07 -22.14 -8.09
N GLY A 84 11.21 -23.13 -7.22
CA GLY A 84 10.12 -23.79 -6.51
C GLY A 84 10.58 -24.30 -5.14
N LEU A 85 9.63 -24.68 -4.31
CA LEU A 85 9.90 -25.13 -2.94
C LEU A 85 10.40 -26.57 -2.91
N TYR A 86 11.40 -26.83 -2.09
CA TYR A 86 11.72 -28.20 -1.65
C TYR A 86 10.74 -28.67 -0.57
N PRO A 87 10.70 -29.99 -0.23
CA PRO A 87 9.78 -30.49 0.80
C PRO A 87 9.85 -29.73 2.13
N LYS A 88 11.07 -29.38 2.59
CA LYS A 88 11.28 -28.55 3.79
C LYS A 88 10.68 -27.15 3.64
N GLY A 89 10.90 -26.51 2.49
CA GLY A 89 10.34 -25.20 2.18
C GLY A 89 8.82 -25.23 2.03
N LEU A 90 8.25 -26.32 1.52
CA LEU A 90 6.82 -26.51 1.38
C LEU A 90 6.11 -26.53 2.73
N GLU A 91 6.63 -27.30 3.69
CA GLU A 91 6.11 -27.35 5.06
C GLU A 91 6.21 -25.99 5.75
N GLN A 92 7.34 -25.29 5.60
CA GLN A 92 7.51 -23.96 6.16
C GLN A 92 6.56 -22.93 5.53
N ALA A 93 6.44 -22.92 4.20
CA ALA A 93 5.53 -22.01 3.50
C ALA A 93 4.06 -22.27 3.86
N LYS A 94 3.67 -23.54 4.04
CA LYS A 94 2.35 -23.92 4.53
C LYS A 94 2.07 -23.37 5.93
N ASN A 95 3.04 -23.46 6.83
CA ASN A 95 2.92 -22.91 8.18
C ASN A 95 2.83 -21.37 8.19
N ILE A 96 3.62 -20.71 7.34
CA ILE A 96 3.58 -19.26 7.16
C ILE A 96 2.20 -18.84 6.62
N TYR A 97 1.72 -19.50 5.55
CA TYR A 97 0.44 -19.19 4.92
C TYR A 97 -0.76 -19.44 5.83
N ALA A 98 -0.69 -20.46 6.70
CA ALA A 98 -1.73 -20.75 7.68
C ALA A 98 -1.85 -19.68 8.77
N ARG A 99 -0.74 -19.00 9.11
CA ARG A 99 -0.74 -17.90 10.10
C ARG A 99 -1.12 -16.56 9.48
N ASP A 100 -0.69 -16.34 8.24
CA ASP A 100 -0.90 -15.10 7.53
C ASP A 100 -1.16 -15.40 6.05
N THR A 101 -2.40 -15.17 5.61
CA THR A 101 -2.82 -15.40 4.22
C THR A 101 -2.53 -14.19 3.31
N TYR A 102 -1.96 -13.10 3.82
CA TYR A 102 -1.61 -11.95 3.00
C TYR A 102 -0.61 -12.35 1.92
N LEU A 103 -1.01 -12.15 0.67
CA LEU A 103 -0.22 -12.37 -0.53
C LEU A 103 -0.50 -11.22 -1.50
N GLY A 104 0.50 -10.37 -1.70
CA GLY A 104 0.35 -9.15 -2.47
C GLY A 104 1.60 -8.27 -2.39
N PRO A 105 1.47 -6.98 -2.71
CA PRO A 105 2.58 -6.03 -2.63
C PRO A 105 3.25 -6.02 -1.26
N ALA A 106 4.58 -5.89 -1.22
CA ALA A 106 5.33 -5.74 0.00
C ALA A 106 4.78 -4.55 0.82
N PRO A 107 4.61 -4.71 2.14
CA PRO A 107 4.09 -3.65 2.98
C PRO A 107 5.10 -2.50 3.08
N VAL A 108 4.60 -1.32 3.42
CA VAL A 108 5.44 -0.15 3.73
C VAL A 108 5.53 -0.02 5.25
N GLY A 109 6.73 0.20 5.78
CA GLY A 109 6.91 0.42 7.22
C GLY A 109 6.10 1.62 7.74
N PHE A 110 5.43 1.45 8.88
CA PHE A 110 4.54 2.46 9.45
C PHE A 110 5.21 3.83 9.64
N GLU A 111 6.44 3.85 10.15
CA GLU A 111 7.21 5.09 10.34
C GLU A 111 7.50 5.83 9.03
N GLN A 112 7.82 5.09 7.96
CA GLN A 112 8.04 5.68 6.64
C GLN A 112 6.73 6.25 6.08
N TYR A 113 5.63 5.51 6.23
CA TYR A 113 4.31 5.98 5.81
C TYR A 113 3.87 7.24 6.57
N LEU A 114 4.08 7.28 7.89
CA LEU A 114 3.81 8.45 8.72
C LEU A 114 4.63 9.66 8.28
N LYS A 115 5.93 9.48 8.01
CA LYS A 115 6.82 10.56 7.56
C LYS A 115 6.34 11.17 6.25
N ILE A 116 6.04 10.34 5.25
CA ILE A 116 5.54 10.78 3.94
C ILE A 116 4.20 11.50 4.10
N THR A 117 3.27 10.92 4.87
CA THR A 117 1.95 11.51 5.10
C THR A 117 2.05 12.89 5.74
N LYS A 118 2.92 13.06 6.74
CA LYS A 118 3.18 14.38 7.36
C LYS A 118 3.69 15.40 6.32
N GLN A 119 4.64 15.01 5.47
CA GLN A 119 5.20 15.89 4.43
C GLN A 119 4.14 16.30 3.39
N VAL A 120 3.29 15.36 2.96
CA VAL A 120 2.17 15.62 2.06
C VAL A 120 1.20 16.61 2.72
N LEU A 121 0.80 16.37 3.96
CA LEU A 121 -0.14 17.22 4.70
C LEU A 121 0.36 18.65 4.86
N GLU A 122 1.66 18.86 5.13
CA GLU A 122 2.26 20.19 5.23
C GLU A 122 2.29 20.93 3.89
N THR A 123 2.61 20.24 2.79
CA THR A 123 2.56 20.84 1.45
C THR A 123 1.13 21.20 1.03
N VAL A 124 0.18 20.33 1.34
CA VAL A 124 -1.25 20.61 1.13
C VAL A 124 -1.68 21.84 1.90
N LYS A 125 -1.31 22.00 3.19
CA LYS A 125 -1.68 23.18 3.99
C LYS A 125 -1.34 24.49 3.28
N LYS A 126 -0.18 24.53 2.62
CA LYS A 126 0.30 25.73 1.92
C LYS A 126 -0.44 25.99 0.61
N ASN A 127 -0.84 24.93 -0.10
CA ASN A 127 -1.25 25.04 -1.51
C ASN A 127 -2.73 24.73 -1.77
N PHE A 128 -3.46 24.21 -0.78
CA PHE A 128 -4.86 23.80 -0.91
C PHE A 128 -5.71 24.44 0.17
N VAL A 129 -6.53 25.40 -0.25
CA VAL A 129 -7.48 26.10 0.61
C VAL A 129 -8.88 25.63 0.26
N ILE A 130 -9.57 25.04 1.23
CA ILE A 130 -11.00 24.77 1.11
C ILE A 130 -11.71 26.11 1.25
N ASN A 131 -12.27 26.61 0.15
CA ASN A 131 -12.98 27.88 0.09
C ASN A 131 -14.45 27.67 -0.32
N GLU A 132 -15.26 28.72 -0.18
CA GLU A 132 -16.68 28.69 -0.49
C GLU A 132 -16.96 28.29 -1.95
N ARG A 133 -16.10 28.70 -2.88
CA ARG A 133 -16.19 28.30 -4.29
C ARG A 133 -16.09 26.78 -4.46
N LEU A 134 -15.10 26.16 -3.82
CA LEU A 134 -14.90 24.71 -3.86
C LEU A 134 -16.07 23.97 -3.18
N LEU A 135 -16.55 24.47 -2.03
CA LEU A 135 -17.72 23.91 -1.35
C LEU A 135 -18.95 23.94 -2.26
N THR A 136 -19.23 25.09 -2.88
CA THR A 136 -20.35 25.28 -3.80
C THR A 136 -20.23 24.37 -5.01
N GLU A 137 -19.04 24.27 -5.61
CA GLU A 137 -18.77 23.39 -6.74
C GLU A 137 -18.99 21.90 -6.38
N LYS A 138 -18.38 21.42 -5.28
CA LYS A 138 -18.46 20.00 -4.90
C LYS A 138 -19.82 19.59 -4.36
N PHE A 139 -20.59 20.54 -3.83
CA PHE A 139 -21.91 20.29 -3.25
C PHE A 139 -23.09 20.72 -4.12
N ALA A 140 -22.86 21.27 -5.33
CA ALA A 140 -23.92 21.76 -6.22
C ALA A 140 -25.09 20.78 -6.45
N HIS A 141 -24.80 19.47 -6.49
CA HIS A 141 -25.80 18.43 -6.73
C HIS A 141 -26.43 17.82 -5.45
N HIS A 142 -26.13 18.36 -4.27
CA HIS A 142 -26.57 17.81 -2.98
C HIS A 142 -27.80 18.58 -2.47
N LEU A 143 -28.92 18.42 -3.16
CA LEU A 143 -30.20 19.05 -2.82
C LEU A 143 -30.63 18.67 -1.39
N GLY A 144 -31.05 19.67 -0.60
CA GLY A 144 -31.57 19.47 0.77
C GLY A 144 -30.52 19.40 1.89
N TYR A 145 -29.21 19.43 1.56
CA TYR A 145 -28.14 19.31 2.56
C TYR A 145 -27.14 20.45 2.58
N LYS A 146 -27.40 21.55 1.85
CA LYS A 146 -26.44 22.64 1.65
C LYS A 146 -25.92 23.25 2.96
N ASP A 147 -26.80 23.55 3.90
CA ASP A 147 -26.44 24.20 5.17
C ASP A 147 -25.59 23.28 6.07
N VAL A 148 -25.98 22.01 6.14
CA VAL A 148 -25.24 20.97 6.90
C VAL A 148 -23.87 20.73 6.26
N LEU A 149 -23.80 20.66 4.93
CA LEU A 149 -22.56 20.50 4.20
C LEU A 149 -21.63 21.72 4.34
N MET A 150 -22.17 22.93 4.43
CA MET A 150 -21.38 24.13 4.76
C MET A 150 -20.79 24.05 6.18
N GLN A 151 -21.59 23.63 7.18
CA GLN A 151 -21.10 23.45 8.56
C GLN A 151 -20.01 22.37 8.64
N ILE A 152 -20.22 21.23 7.99
CA ILE A 152 -19.19 20.18 7.94
C ILE A 152 -17.95 20.66 7.17
N GLY A 153 -18.15 21.43 6.08
CA GLY A 153 -17.07 22.07 5.34
C GLY A 153 -16.18 22.93 6.23
N GLN A 154 -16.74 23.74 7.13
CA GLN A 154 -15.98 24.52 8.11
C GLN A 154 -15.17 23.65 9.07
N ALA A 155 -15.75 22.56 9.58
CA ALA A 155 -15.04 21.62 10.45
C ALA A 155 -13.85 20.96 9.71
N VAL A 156 -14.02 20.66 8.42
CA VAL A 156 -12.98 20.09 7.55
C VAL A 156 -11.89 21.12 7.27
N CYS A 157 -12.24 22.38 7.02
CA CYS A 157 -11.28 23.49 6.91
C CYS A 157 -10.43 23.60 8.18
N ALA A 158 -11.05 23.47 9.35
CA ALA A 158 -10.38 23.50 10.64
C ALA A 158 -9.54 22.23 10.92
N ARG A 159 -9.63 21.19 10.07
CA ARG A 159 -8.97 19.89 10.22
C ARG A 159 -9.22 19.24 11.58
N LYS A 160 -10.40 19.47 12.14
CA LYS A 160 -10.83 18.88 13.41
C LYS A 160 -11.64 17.62 13.14
N PRO A 161 -11.54 16.60 14.00
CA PRO A 161 -12.46 15.47 13.94
C PRO A 161 -13.88 15.99 14.13
N ALA A 162 -14.80 15.48 13.32
CA ALA A 162 -16.22 15.78 13.39
C ALA A 162 -17.00 14.48 13.50
N PHE A 163 -18.07 14.48 14.31
CA PHE A 163 -18.92 13.31 14.50
C PHE A 163 -20.31 13.58 13.90
N VAL A 164 -20.75 12.75 12.97
CA VAL A 164 -22.06 12.86 12.31
C VAL A 164 -22.97 11.76 12.86
N PHE A 165 -24.02 12.14 13.59
CA PHE A 165 -24.93 11.22 14.28
C PHE A 165 -26.41 11.52 13.99
N GLY A 166 -27.30 10.56 14.29
CA GLY A 166 -28.74 10.66 14.07
C GLY A 166 -29.37 9.33 13.64
N PHE A 167 -30.70 9.29 13.46
CA PHE A 167 -31.45 8.10 13.05
C PHE A 167 -31.02 7.53 11.68
N PRO A 168 -31.13 6.20 11.45
CA PRO A 168 -30.87 5.59 10.15
C PRO A 168 -31.78 6.22 9.07
N GLY A 169 -31.31 6.28 7.82
CA GLY A 169 -32.06 6.89 6.70
C GLY A 169 -31.81 8.38 6.47
N ASN A 170 -31.24 9.12 7.42
CA ASN A 170 -31.02 10.58 7.31
C ASN A 170 -29.76 11.00 6.50
N GLY A 171 -29.29 10.17 5.57
CA GLY A 171 -28.20 10.56 4.67
C GLY A 171 -26.82 10.76 5.32
N LYS A 172 -26.56 10.25 6.54
CA LYS A 172 -25.24 10.41 7.23
C LYS A 172 -24.07 9.89 6.40
N THR A 173 -24.20 8.68 5.85
CA THR A 173 -23.18 8.09 4.95
C THR A 173 -22.98 8.97 3.72
N PHE A 174 -24.07 9.47 3.14
CA PHE A 174 -24.03 10.39 2.00
C PHE A 174 -23.26 11.67 2.35
N LEU A 175 -23.60 12.34 3.46
CA LEU A 175 -22.90 13.54 3.94
C LEU A 175 -21.39 13.30 4.14
N CYS A 176 -21.02 12.22 4.82
CA CYS A 176 -19.60 11.87 5.05
C CYS A 176 -18.86 11.62 3.73
N SER A 177 -19.43 10.84 2.81
CA SER A 177 -18.82 10.56 1.51
C SER A 177 -18.70 11.81 0.64
N SER A 178 -19.61 12.77 0.75
CA SER A 178 -19.53 14.06 0.05
C SER A 178 -18.39 14.91 0.56
N VAL A 179 -18.18 14.93 1.87
CA VAL A 179 -17.13 15.71 2.53
C VAL A 179 -15.73 15.21 2.18
N VAL A 180 -15.55 13.90 1.97
CA VAL A 180 -14.27 13.33 1.50
C VAL A 180 -13.82 13.97 0.19
N LYS A 181 -14.75 14.43 -0.67
CA LYS A 181 -14.42 15.09 -1.95
C LYS A 181 -13.76 16.47 -1.78
N LEU A 182 -13.83 17.05 -0.58
CA LEU A 182 -13.13 18.29 -0.24
C LEU A 182 -11.69 18.05 0.21
N LEU A 183 -11.37 16.82 0.63
CA LEU A 183 -10.05 16.51 1.15
C LEU A 183 -9.02 16.46 0.02
N PRO A 184 -7.78 16.86 0.30
CA PRO A 184 -6.68 16.68 -0.64
C PRO A 184 -6.48 15.19 -0.96
N PRO A 185 -6.01 14.86 -2.17
CA PRO A 185 -5.53 13.52 -2.45
C PRO A 185 -4.38 13.15 -1.50
N THR A 186 -4.29 11.87 -1.15
CA THR A 186 -3.29 11.32 -0.20
C THR A 186 -2.76 10.00 -0.75
N LEU A 187 -1.50 9.67 -0.42
CA LEU A 187 -0.89 8.39 -0.75
C LEU A 187 -1.38 7.32 0.22
N VAL A 188 -1.89 6.21 -0.31
CA VAL A 188 -2.33 5.06 0.48
C VAL A 188 -1.53 3.84 -0.01
N PRO A 189 -0.69 3.22 0.84
CA PRO A 189 0.02 2.00 0.46
C PRO A 189 -0.95 0.82 0.37
N TYR A 190 -0.52 -0.26 -0.29
CA TYR A 190 -1.33 -1.49 -0.40
C TYR A 190 -1.42 -2.23 0.94
N ALA A 191 -0.35 -2.19 1.73
CA ALA A 191 -0.26 -2.73 3.07
C ALA A 191 0.74 -1.92 3.89
N VAL A 192 0.61 -2.02 5.22
CA VAL A 192 1.48 -1.36 6.19
C VAL A 192 2.00 -2.40 7.16
N ASP A 193 3.31 -2.35 7.44
CA ASP A 193 3.97 -3.16 8.46
C ASP A 193 4.06 -2.34 9.74
N VAL A 194 3.58 -2.88 10.87
CA VAL A 194 3.37 -2.16 12.14
C VAL A 194 4.22 -2.75 13.25
#